data_AF-A0A926CVY3-F1
#
_entry.id   AF-A0A926CVY3-F1
#
_cell.length_a   1.000
_cell.length_b   1.000
_cell.length_c   1.000
_cell.angle_alpha   90.00
_cell.angle_beta   90.00
_cell.angle_gamma   90.00
#
_symmetry.space_group_name_H-M   'P 1'
#
loop_
_entity.id
_entity.type
_entity.pdbx_description
1 polymer ?
#
loop_
_entity_poly.entity_id
_entity_poly.type
_entity_poly.pdbx_seq_one_letter_code
_entity_poly.pdbx_strand_id
1 'polypeptide(L)' 'MKAQGKTVKDILLNLPGDRLEPFNKLHDVIVKNLPKGFEPSISYGGLGYVVPHKL' A
#
# COMPACT_ATOMS: atom_id res chain seq x y z
N MET A 1 2.08 -6.93 13.29
CA MET A 1 1.18 -7.71 12.42
C MET A 1 1.68 -7.61 10.99
N LYS A 2 1.81 -8.73 10.27
CA LYS A 2 2.33 -8.78 8.90
C LYS A 2 1.16 -8.98 7.94
N ALA A 3 1.06 -8.15 6.90
CA ALA A 3 0.08 -8.33 5.85
C ALA A 3 0.44 -9.56 4.99
N GLN A 4 -0.57 -10.26 4.46
CA GLN A 4 -0.35 -11.36 3.53
C GLN A 4 -0.06 -10.80 2.14
N GLY A 5 1.18 -10.92 1.69
CA GLY A 5 1.63 -10.46 0.38
C GLY A 5 3.13 -10.14 0.36
N LYS A 6 3.74 -10.17 -0.82
CA LYS A 6 5.15 -9.74 -1.01
C LYS A 6 5.25 -8.42 -1.74
N THR A 7 4.16 -7.98 -2.36
CA THR A 7 4.03 -6.68 -3.03
C THR A 7 2.81 -5.93 -2.52
N VAL A 8 2.78 -4.61 -2.75
CA VAL A 8 1.60 -3.77 -2.49
C VAL A 8 0.35 -4.37 -3.11
N LYS A 9 0.45 -4.81 -4.38
CA LYS A 9 -0.64 -5.43 -5.11
C LYS A 9 -1.13 -6.72 -4.45
N ASP A 10 -0.22 -7.58 -4.00
CA ASP A 10 -0.61 -8.82 -3.31
C ASP A 10 -1.38 -8.52 -2.02
N ILE A 11 -0.95 -7.50 -1.27
CA ILE A 11 -1.64 -7.09 -0.03
C ILE A 11 -3.06 -6.64 -0.35
N LEU A 12 -3.25 -5.83 -1.40
CA LEU A 12 -4.57 -5.34 -1.80
C LEU A 12 -5.49 -6.48 -2.27
N LEU A 13 -4.94 -7.52 -2.91
CA LEU A 13 -5.71 -8.69 -3.37
C LEU A 13 -6.05 -9.68 -2.25
N ASN A 14 -5.24 -9.74 -1.18
CA ASN A 14 -5.45 -10.66 -0.05
C ASN A 14 -6.34 -10.06 1.06
N LEU A 15 -7.00 -8.93 0.80
CA LEU A 15 -7.94 -8.36 1.76
C LEU A 15 -9.22 -9.21 1.83
N PRO A 16 -9.83 -9.33 3.03
CA PRO A 16 -11.19 -9.85 3.16
C PRO A 16 -12.16 -9.14 2.22
N GLY A 17 -13.13 -9.85 1.66
CA GLY A 17 -14.00 -9.32 0.61
C GLY A 17 -14.78 -8.05 1.00
N ASP A 18 -15.19 -7.94 2.27
CA ASP A 18 -15.83 -6.77 2.86
C ASP A 18 -14.91 -5.54 2.95
N ARG A 19 -13.59 -5.76 2.91
CA ARG A 19 -12.55 -4.71 3.05
C ARG A 19 -11.88 -4.35 1.73
N LEU A 20 -12.04 -5.15 0.68
CA LEU A 20 -11.43 -4.92 -0.63
C LEU A 20 -11.77 -3.53 -1.19
N GLU A 21 -13.06 -3.21 -1.32
CA GLU A 21 -13.51 -1.95 -1.89
C GLU A 21 -13.09 -0.71 -1.05
N PRO A 22 -13.39 -0.63 0.27
CA PRO A 22 -13.02 0.56 1.05
C PRO A 22 -11.50 0.74 1.16
N PHE A 23 -10.73 -0.33 1.23
CA PHE A 23 -9.28 -0.23 1.36
C PHE A 23 -8.61 0.18 0.04
N ASN A 24 -9.08 -0.35 -1.10
CA ASN A 24 -8.60 0.10 -2.41
C ASN A 24 -8.92 1.58 -2.63
N LYS A 25 -10.14 2.03 -2.30
CA LYS A 25 -10.49 3.46 -2.37
C LYS A 25 -9.57 4.32 -1.51
N LEU A 26 -9.26 3.87 -0.28
CA LEU A 26 -8.34 4.57 0.61
C LEU A 26 -6.93 4.63 0.01
N HIS A 27 -6.42 3.50 -0.50
CA HIS A 27 -5.11 3.43 -1.15
C HIS A 27 -5.02 4.40 -2.34
N ASP A 28 -6.02 4.40 -3.21
CA ASP A 28 -6.08 5.26 -4.40
C ASP A 28 -6.11 6.75 -4.01
N VAL A 29 -6.87 7.11 -2.98
CA VAL A 29 -6.93 8.47 -2.45
C VAL A 29 -5.56 8.90 -1.90
N ILE A 30 -4.88 8.02 -1.15
CA ILE A 30 -3.56 8.33 -0.61
C ILE A 30 -2.55 8.51 -1.75
N VAL A 31 -2.48 7.59 -2.72
CA VAL A 31 -1.56 7.68 -3.86
C VAL A 31 -1.81 8.93 -4.69
N LYS A 32 -3.08 9.29 -4.93
CA LYS A 32 -3.45 10.50 -5.68
C LYS A 32 -3.01 11.80 -5.00
N ASN A 33 -3.00 11.82 -3.67
CA ASN A 33 -2.63 13.01 -2.88
C ASN A 33 -1.19 12.96 -2.37
N LEU A 34 -0.44 11.92 -2.70
CA LEU A 34 0.92 11.73 -2.21
C LEU A 34 1.85 12.78 -2.85
N PRO A 35 2.68 13.49 -2.07
CA PRO A 35 3.66 14.40 -2.62
C PRO A 35 4.63 13.69 -3.59
N LYS A 36 5.14 14.43 -4.57
CA LYS A 36 6.18 13.91 -5.47
C LYS A 36 7.38 13.42 -4.65
N GLY A 37 7.90 12.24 -5.00
CA GLY A 37 9.02 11.61 -4.30
C GLY A 37 8.61 10.58 -3.26
N PHE A 38 7.31 10.37 -3.01
CA PHE A 38 6.84 9.23 -2.24
C PHE A 38 6.32 8.12 -3.16
N GLU A 39 6.44 6.87 -2.72
CA GLU A 39 5.89 5.71 -3.41
C GLU A 39 5.29 4.68 -2.42
N PRO A 40 4.23 3.95 -2.83
CA PRO A 40 3.73 2.82 -2.06
C PRO A 40 4.76 1.68 -2.09
N SER A 41 5.09 1.14 -0.92
CA SER A 41 6.07 0.07 -0.76
C SER A 41 5.72 -0.83 0.41
N ILE A 42 6.51 -1.89 0.62
CA ILE A 42 6.41 -2.74 1.79
C ILE A 42 7.28 -2.16 2.89
N SER A 43 6.68 -1.81 4.03
CA SER A 43 7.38 -1.32 5.22
C SER A 43 6.96 -2.13 6.44
N TYR A 44 7.93 -2.67 7.18
CA TYR A 44 7.72 -3.54 8.35
C TYR A 44 6.70 -4.67 8.13
N GLY A 45 6.64 -5.21 6.90
CA GLY A 45 5.74 -6.32 6.55
C GLY A 45 4.29 -5.90 6.26
N GLY A 46 4.01 -4.62 6.05
CA GLY A 46 2.71 -4.11 5.60
C GLY A 46 2.84 -3.09 4.46
N LEU A 47 1.69 -2.60 3.98
CA LEU A 47 1.64 -1.48 3.04
C LEU A 47 2.06 -0.19 3.75
N GLY A 48 3.09 0.46 3.22
CA GLY A 48 3.53 1.79 3.65
C GLY A 48 3.74 2.72 2.46
N TYR A 49 3.91 4.00 2.74
CA TYR A 49 4.25 5.02 1.74
C TYR A 49 5.57 5.63 2.17
N VAL A 50 6.59 5.45 1.34
CA VAL A 50 7.98 5.75 1.70
C VAL A 50 8.59 6.73 0.71
N VAL A 51 9.60 7.46 1.16
CA VAL A 51 10.53 8.15 0.24
C VAL A 51 11.59 7.12 -0.14
N PRO A 52 11.68 6.72 -1.42
CA PRO A 52 12.64 5.72 -1.84
C PRO A 52 14.05 6.28 -1.71
N HIS A 53 14.91 5.58 -0.98
CA HIS A 53 16.33 5.89 -0.99
C HIS A 53 16.94 5.29 -2.26
N LYS A 54 17.00 6.10 -3.32
CA LYS A 54 17.74 5.75 -4.54
C LYS A 54 19.18 6.22 -4.33
N LEU A 55 20.12 5.28 -4.33
CA LEU A 55 21.55 5.57 -4.45
C LEU A 55 21.86 6.00 -5.89
#